data_AF-A0A7S2I3L5-F1
#
_entry.id   AF-A0A7S2I3L5-F1
#
_cell.length_a   1.000
_cell.length_b   1.000
_cell.length_c   1.000
_cell.angle_alpha   90.00
_cell.angle_beta   90.00
_cell.angle_gamma   90.00
#
_symmetry.space_group_name_H-M   'P 1'
#
loop_
_entity.id
_entity.type
_entity.pdbx_description
1 polymer ?
#
loop_
_entity_poly.entity_id
_entity_poly.type
_entity_poly.pdbx_seq_one_letter_code
_entity_poly.pdbx_strand_id
1 'polypeptide(L)'
;VKAHTCAFARERAAAAGLGNVTVFEGSVDEFAASGAALGLVLGLHLCGLLSDAVLELAAARRARACLVPCCYGQLAGSEDHKRGVGTTPRMHPRSRAYRTALGPEGVDAFWAVVKSADSVAVGKGGAFDASAPGFTKARQCMRCVDTDRLLWAYECHGYQGTLASLEPLACSPKNSVLLLWPSDG
;
A
#
# COMPACT_ATOMS: atom_id res chain seq x y z
N VAL A 1 -13.02 10.85 2.19
CA VAL A 1 -13.95 9.70 2.22
C VAL A 1 -15.37 10.22 2.07
N LYS A 2 -16.24 9.59 1.26
CA LYS A 2 -17.64 10.07 1.12
C LYS A 2 -18.41 9.69 2.40
N ALA A 3 -18.93 10.65 3.15
CA ALA A 3 -19.60 10.45 4.44
C ALA A 3 -20.62 9.30 4.49
N HIS A 4 -21.31 9.03 3.38
CA HIS A 4 -22.25 7.91 3.27
C HIS A 4 -21.64 6.53 3.55
N THR A 5 -20.35 6.30 3.25
CA THR A 5 -19.72 4.97 3.39
C THR A 5 -19.53 4.60 4.85
N CYS A 6 -19.15 5.59 5.69
CA CYS A 6 -19.01 5.38 7.12
C CYS A 6 -20.38 5.15 7.79
N ALA A 7 -21.44 5.82 7.32
CA ALA A 7 -22.81 5.57 7.78
C ALA A 7 -23.24 4.12 7.52
N PHE A 8 -23.03 3.60 6.30
CA PHE A 8 -23.34 2.20 5.99
C PHE A 8 -22.54 1.19 6.80
N ALA A 9 -21.27 1.48 7.08
CA ALA A 9 -20.44 0.60 7.93
C ALA A 9 -20.99 0.54 9.37
N ARG A 10 -21.41 1.69 9.94
CA ARG A 10 -22.03 1.76 11.27
C ARG A 10 -23.37 1.00 11.30
N GLU A 11 -24.21 1.19 10.28
CA GLU A 11 -25.48 0.49 10.15
C GLU A 11 -25.30 -1.02 10.08
N ARG A 12 -24.36 -1.51 9.26
CA ARG A 12 -24.08 -2.95 9.14
C ARG A 12 -23.52 -3.53 10.44
N ALA A 13 -22.64 -2.81 11.14
CA ALA A 13 -22.15 -3.24 12.45
C ALA A 13 -23.29 -3.36 13.48
N ALA A 14 -24.20 -2.39 13.50
CA ALA A 14 -25.37 -2.39 14.38
C ALA A 14 -26.34 -3.54 14.04
N ALA A 15 -26.67 -3.72 12.75
CA ALA A 15 -27.56 -4.81 12.28
C ALA A 15 -26.98 -6.21 12.58
N ALA A 16 -25.66 -6.34 12.62
CA ALA A 16 -24.97 -7.58 13.00
C ALA A 16 -24.79 -7.74 14.53
N GLY A 17 -25.22 -6.77 15.34
CA GLY A 17 -25.08 -6.80 16.80
C GLY A 17 -23.63 -6.67 17.31
N LEU A 18 -22.73 -6.08 16.51
CA LEU A 18 -21.30 -5.99 16.83
C LEU A 18 -21.01 -4.77 17.72
N GLY A 19 -20.88 -4.99 19.03
CA GLY A 19 -20.52 -3.93 20.00
C GLY A 19 -19.03 -3.58 20.07
N ASN A 20 -18.18 -4.31 19.37
CA ASN A 20 -16.72 -4.17 19.37
C ASN A 20 -16.17 -3.57 18.06
N VAL A 21 -17.02 -2.89 17.28
CA VAL A 21 -16.66 -2.26 16.00
C VAL A 21 -16.86 -0.76 16.11
N THR A 22 -15.79 -0.01 15.82
CA THR A 22 -15.82 1.46 15.77
C THR A 22 -15.48 1.92 14.35
N VAL A 23 -16.25 2.88 13.83
CA VAL A 23 -16.02 3.47 12.51
C VAL A 23 -15.44 4.86 12.66
N PHE A 24 -14.17 5.00 12.26
CA PHE A 24 -13.49 6.28 12.16
C PHE A 24 -13.71 6.88 10.75
N GLU A 25 -14.01 8.17 10.71
CA GLU A 25 -14.19 8.92 9.46
C GLU A 25 -13.17 10.06 9.43
N GLY A 26 -12.17 9.91 8.57
CA GLY A 26 -11.07 10.86 8.45
C GLY A 26 -9.92 10.28 7.61
N SER A 27 -8.83 11.02 7.59
CA SER A 27 -7.55 10.65 6.99
C SER A 27 -6.73 9.73 7.92
N VAL A 28 -5.68 9.12 7.36
CA VAL A 28 -4.71 8.32 8.13
C VAL A 28 -4.01 9.19 9.17
N ASP A 29 -3.71 10.46 8.84
CA ASP A 29 -3.07 11.40 9.76
C ASP A 29 -3.96 11.74 10.96
N GLU A 30 -5.25 12.00 10.72
CA GLU A 30 -6.22 12.27 11.78
C GLU A 30 -6.41 11.03 12.68
N PHE A 31 -6.45 9.83 12.08
CA PHE A 31 -6.49 8.60 12.87
C PHE A 31 -5.20 8.44 13.70
N ALA A 32 -4.03 8.69 13.10
CA ALA A 32 -2.76 8.62 13.79
C ALA A 32 -2.71 9.58 14.99
N ALA A 33 -3.26 10.79 14.84
CA ALA A 33 -3.35 11.79 15.91
C ALA A 33 -4.27 11.37 17.07
N SER A 34 -5.25 10.49 16.85
CA SER A 34 -6.16 10.01 17.90
C SER A 34 -5.47 9.24 19.03
N GLY A 35 -4.26 8.73 18.81
CA GLY A 35 -3.54 7.94 19.82
C GLY A 35 -4.06 6.51 20.00
N ALA A 36 -5.07 6.09 19.22
CA ALA A 36 -5.67 4.77 19.35
C ALA A 36 -4.62 3.64 19.23
N ALA A 37 -4.73 2.65 20.13
CA ALA A 37 -3.87 1.48 20.10
C ALA A 37 -4.19 0.61 18.87
N LEU A 38 -3.14 0.08 18.23
CA LEU A 38 -3.23 -0.79 17.06
C LEU A 38 -2.27 -1.97 17.21
N GLY A 39 -2.79 -3.19 17.18
CA GLY A 39 -1.97 -4.41 17.13
C GLY A 39 -1.83 -5.00 15.72
N LEU A 40 -2.80 -4.72 14.84
CA LEU A 40 -2.86 -5.20 13.46
C LEU A 40 -3.46 -4.11 12.56
N VAL A 41 -2.86 -3.95 11.39
CA VAL A 41 -3.36 -3.08 10.31
C VAL A 41 -3.69 -3.94 9.09
N LEU A 42 -4.93 -3.88 8.63
CA LEU A 42 -5.35 -4.47 7.37
C LEU A 42 -5.62 -3.34 6.36
N GLY A 43 -4.74 -3.22 5.37
CA GLY A 43 -4.81 -2.20 4.34
C GLY A 43 -5.38 -2.76 3.05
N LEU A 44 -6.66 -2.52 2.78
CA LEU A 44 -7.31 -2.97 1.54
C LEU A 44 -7.43 -1.81 0.56
N HIS A 45 -7.19 -2.09 -0.72
CA HIS A 45 -7.38 -1.13 -1.81
C HIS A 45 -6.55 0.15 -1.64
N LEU A 46 -5.32 0.01 -1.12
CA LEU A 46 -4.43 1.15 -0.88
C LEU A 46 -3.70 1.55 -2.16
N CYS A 47 -3.76 2.82 -2.53
CA CYS A 47 -2.97 3.38 -3.64
C CYS A 47 -1.57 3.79 -3.14
N GLY A 48 -0.55 3.63 -3.98
CA GLY A 48 0.79 4.22 -3.87
C GLY A 48 1.17 4.82 -2.50
N LEU A 49 0.97 6.14 -2.37
CA LEU A 49 1.33 6.90 -1.16
C LEU A 49 0.45 6.59 0.05
N LEU A 50 -0.80 6.18 -0.14
CA LEU A 50 -1.66 5.72 0.95
C LEU A 50 -1.11 4.41 1.54
N SER A 51 -0.59 3.50 0.70
CA SER A 51 0.13 2.31 1.21
C SER A 51 1.31 2.71 2.08
N ASP A 52 2.05 3.74 1.68
CA ASP A 52 3.19 4.24 2.44
C ASP A 52 2.77 4.88 3.77
N ALA A 53 1.71 5.69 3.78
CA ALA A 53 1.18 6.32 4.99
C ALA A 53 0.63 5.29 5.99
N VAL A 54 -0.10 4.28 5.52
CA VAL A 54 -0.60 3.18 6.36
C VAL A 54 0.56 2.33 6.90
N LEU A 55 1.61 2.13 6.10
CA LEU A 55 2.83 1.46 6.52
C LEU A 55 3.58 2.27 7.61
N GLU A 56 3.65 3.60 7.48
CA GLU A 56 4.20 4.49 8.51
C GLU A 56 3.38 4.44 9.80
N LEU A 57 2.04 4.44 9.70
CA LEU A 57 1.16 4.26 10.86
C LEU A 57 1.42 2.92 11.56
N ALA A 58 1.51 1.82 10.82
CA ALA A 58 1.80 0.50 11.40
C ALA A 58 3.15 0.49 12.12
N ALA A 59 4.19 1.02 11.46
CA ALA A 59 5.53 1.15 12.03
C ALA A 59 5.54 1.97 13.32
N ALA A 60 4.90 3.15 13.32
CA ALA A 60 4.80 4.05 14.46
C ALA A 60 4.06 3.43 15.65
N ARG A 61 3.13 2.50 15.40
CA ARG A 61 2.36 1.78 16.44
C ARG A 61 2.95 0.43 16.83
N ARG A 62 4.07 0.02 16.23
CA ARG A 62 4.60 -1.37 16.31
C ARG A 62 3.52 -2.43 16.01
N ALA A 63 2.62 -2.13 15.09
CA ALA A 63 1.55 -3.03 14.69
C ALA A 63 2.01 -4.00 13.59
N ARG A 64 1.47 -5.22 13.59
CA ARG A 64 1.57 -6.11 12.42
C ARG A 64 0.77 -5.49 11.27
N ALA A 65 1.15 -5.76 10.02
CA ALA A 65 0.43 -5.23 8.86
C ALA A 65 0.27 -6.27 7.75
N CYS A 66 -0.91 -6.26 7.13
CA CYS A 66 -1.22 -6.92 5.87
C CYS A 66 -1.75 -5.85 4.91
N LEU A 67 -0.93 -5.47 3.92
CA LEU A 67 -1.31 -4.46 2.94
C LEU A 67 -1.52 -5.12 1.58
N VAL A 68 -2.61 -4.75 0.92
CA VAL A 68 -3.00 -5.22 -0.42
C VAL A 68 -3.10 -3.98 -1.33
N PRO A 69 -1.98 -3.55 -1.94
CA PRO A 69 -1.98 -2.37 -2.80
C PRO A 69 -2.81 -2.60 -4.07
N CYS A 70 -3.69 -1.66 -4.41
CA CYS A 70 -4.45 -1.72 -5.65
C CYS A 70 -3.78 -0.96 -6.80
N CYS A 71 -2.99 0.04 -6.47
CA CYS A 71 -2.33 0.95 -7.40
C CYS A 71 -0.96 1.30 -6.84
N TYR A 72 0.00 1.57 -7.70
CA TYR A 72 1.34 2.01 -7.32
C TYR A 72 1.55 3.44 -7.81
N GLY A 73 1.66 3.68 -9.11
CA GLY A 73 1.89 4.99 -9.71
C GLY A 73 0.64 5.84 -10.01
N GLN A 74 -0.57 5.28 -9.95
CA GLN A 74 -1.82 6.01 -10.16
C GLN A 74 -2.07 6.91 -8.95
N LEU A 75 -1.75 8.19 -9.15
CA LEU A 75 -2.29 9.29 -8.37
C LEU A 75 -3.72 9.53 -8.84
N ALA A 76 -4.69 9.03 -8.10
CA ALA A 76 -6.06 9.51 -8.26
C ALA A 76 -6.12 10.95 -7.69
N GLY A 77 -5.81 11.93 -8.53
CA GLY A 77 -6.13 13.34 -8.26
C GLY A 77 -5.11 14.17 -7.49
N SER A 78 -5.48 15.43 -7.29
CA SER A 78 -4.71 16.55 -6.77
C SER A 78 -4.53 16.58 -5.25
N GLU A 79 -4.87 15.50 -4.54
CA GLU A 79 -4.79 15.49 -3.08
C GLU A 79 -3.46 14.93 -2.59
N ASP A 80 -2.69 15.86 -2.04
CA ASP A 80 -1.41 15.68 -1.39
C ASP A 80 -1.62 14.99 -0.03
N HIS A 81 -1.24 13.72 0.07
CA HIS A 81 -1.01 13.07 1.36
C HIS A 81 0.30 13.61 1.95
N LYS A 82 0.28 14.88 2.36
CA LYS A 82 1.36 15.65 3.00
C LYS A 82 2.79 15.14 2.72
N ARG A 83 3.13 14.95 1.44
CA ARG A 83 4.51 14.91 0.97
C ARG A 83 4.72 16.16 0.13
N GLY A 84 4.69 17.31 0.81
CA GLY A 84 5.01 18.61 0.24
C GLY A 84 3.83 19.28 -0.47
N VAL A 85 3.23 20.25 0.24
CA VAL A 85 2.24 21.18 -0.32
C VAL A 85 2.78 21.76 -1.62
N GLY A 86 2.06 21.52 -2.74
CA GLY A 86 2.37 22.11 -4.04
C GLY A 86 3.29 21.31 -4.97
N THR A 87 3.60 20.04 -4.67
CA THR A 87 4.30 19.16 -5.62
C THR A 87 3.41 17.99 -6.03
N THR A 88 3.50 17.56 -7.29
CA THR A 88 2.88 16.31 -7.74
C THR A 88 3.32 15.18 -6.80
N PRO A 89 2.39 14.46 -6.14
CA PRO A 89 2.75 13.45 -5.16
C PRO A 89 3.55 12.32 -5.81
N ARG A 90 4.88 12.37 -5.75
CA ARG A 90 5.75 11.44 -6.47
C ARG A 90 6.37 10.44 -5.52
N MET A 91 6.11 9.15 -5.74
CA MET A 91 6.81 8.09 -5.00
C MET A 91 8.30 8.07 -5.38
N HIS A 92 9.11 7.87 -4.36
CA HIS A 92 10.56 7.76 -4.41
C HIS A 92 11.00 6.55 -3.56
N PRO A 93 12.21 6.01 -3.80
CA PRO A 93 12.70 4.90 -3.00
C PRO A 93 12.83 5.27 -1.52
N ARG A 94 12.32 4.40 -0.65
CA ARG A 94 12.25 4.61 0.81
C ARG A 94 13.36 3.89 1.55
N SER A 95 13.85 2.76 1.06
CA SER A 95 14.97 2.05 1.68
C SER A 95 16.30 2.75 1.39
N ARG A 96 17.21 2.69 2.35
CA ARG A 96 18.62 3.03 2.16
C ARG A 96 19.23 2.16 1.07
N ALA A 97 18.91 0.87 1.02
CA ALA A 97 19.39 -0.03 -0.02
C ALA A 97 19.06 0.49 -1.43
N TYR A 98 17.79 0.82 -1.71
CA TYR A 98 17.41 1.32 -3.03
C TYR A 98 17.98 2.71 -3.30
N ARG A 99 17.93 3.64 -2.33
CA ARG A 99 18.54 4.98 -2.51
C ARG A 99 20.02 4.91 -2.84
N THR A 100 20.74 3.95 -2.23
CA THR A 100 22.18 3.76 -2.47
C THR A 100 22.43 3.12 -3.83
N ALA A 101 21.66 2.08 -4.19
CA ALA A 101 21.83 1.37 -5.45
C ALA A 101 21.45 2.22 -6.67
N LEU A 102 20.41 3.05 -6.54
CA LEU A 102 19.90 3.89 -7.63
C LEU A 102 20.63 5.24 -7.74
N GLY A 103 21.17 5.73 -6.62
CA GLY A 103 21.72 7.09 -6.54
C GLY A 103 20.68 8.18 -6.81
N PRO A 104 21.09 9.46 -6.84
CA PRO A 104 20.20 10.59 -7.10
C PRO A 104 19.52 10.52 -8.49
N GLU A 105 20.24 10.04 -9.50
CA GLU A 105 19.76 9.97 -10.89
C GLU A 105 18.73 8.84 -11.10
N GLY A 106 18.78 7.78 -10.28
CA GLY A 106 17.86 6.64 -10.41
C GLY A 106 16.45 6.88 -9.86
N VAL A 107 16.13 8.06 -9.34
CA VAL A 107 14.77 8.43 -8.89
C VAL A 107 13.77 8.42 -10.05
N ASP A 108 14.20 8.82 -11.25
CA ASP A 108 13.39 8.74 -12.48
C ASP A 108 13.15 7.30 -12.92
N ALA A 109 14.16 6.45 -12.81
CA ALA A 109 14.02 5.01 -13.07
C ALA A 109 13.03 4.35 -12.09
N PHE A 110 13.13 4.65 -10.79
CA PHE A 110 12.18 4.13 -9.80
C PHE A 110 10.74 4.58 -10.10
N TRP A 111 10.56 5.84 -10.47
CA TRP A 111 9.24 6.35 -10.84
C TRP A 111 8.67 5.68 -12.11
N ALA A 112 9.53 5.33 -13.08
CA ALA A 112 9.12 4.54 -14.23
C ALA A 112 8.68 3.12 -13.84
N VAL A 113 9.37 2.49 -12.89
CA VAL A 113 8.98 1.19 -12.30
C VAL A 113 7.62 1.31 -11.60
N VAL A 114 7.44 2.32 -10.75
CA VAL A 114 6.18 2.60 -10.06
C VAL A 114 5.00 2.74 -11.04
N LYS A 115 5.17 3.51 -12.13
CA LYS A 115 4.12 3.64 -13.16
C LYS A 115 3.89 2.34 -13.94
N SER A 116 4.96 1.60 -14.20
CA SER A 116 4.88 0.30 -14.90
C SER A 116 4.18 -0.77 -14.07
N ALA A 117 4.25 -0.69 -12.73
CA ALA A 117 3.52 -1.58 -11.83
C ALA A 117 1.99 -1.49 -12.03
N ASP A 118 1.48 -0.34 -12.51
CA ASP A 118 0.06 -0.17 -12.82
C ASP A 118 -0.36 -0.65 -14.20
N SER A 119 0.60 -0.89 -15.09
CA SER A 119 0.36 -1.31 -16.49
C SER A 119 0.04 -2.80 -16.62
N VAL A 120 -0.89 -3.30 -15.82
CA VAL A 120 -1.43 -4.67 -15.96
C VAL A 120 -2.31 -4.71 -17.20
N ALA A 121 -1.74 -5.11 -18.32
CA ALA A 121 -2.51 -5.39 -19.53
C ALA A 121 -3.50 -6.53 -19.23
N VAL A 122 -4.79 -6.22 -19.32
CA VAL A 122 -5.82 -7.26 -19.45
C VAL A 122 -5.66 -7.91 -20.83
N GLY A 123 -5.81 -9.24 -20.90
CA GLY A 123 -5.73 -9.99 -22.15
C GLY A 123 -6.80 -9.56 -23.15
N LYS A 124 -6.77 -10.12 -24.37
CA LYS A 124 -7.82 -9.89 -25.37
C LYS A 124 -9.19 -10.16 -24.72
N GLY A 125 -10.09 -9.17 -24.74
CA GLY A 125 -11.42 -9.28 -24.13
C GLY A 125 -11.52 -8.91 -22.64
N GLY A 126 -10.48 -8.33 -22.02
CA GLY A 126 -10.55 -7.87 -20.64
C GLY A 126 -10.26 -8.94 -19.58
N ALA A 127 -10.04 -10.19 -20.00
CA ALA A 127 -9.77 -11.30 -19.10
C ALA A 127 -8.35 -11.22 -18.50
N PHE A 128 -8.22 -11.63 -17.23
CA PHE A 128 -6.93 -11.79 -16.60
C PHE A 128 -6.15 -12.93 -17.25
N ASP A 129 -4.89 -12.68 -17.61
CA ASP A 129 -3.97 -13.67 -18.15
C ASP A 129 -2.63 -13.57 -17.41
N ALA A 130 -2.36 -14.57 -16.56
CA ALA A 130 -1.12 -14.65 -15.80
C ALA A 130 0.11 -14.91 -16.68
N SER A 131 -0.08 -15.40 -17.91
CA SER A 131 1.01 -15.66 -18.86
C SER A 131 1.34 -14.46 -19.74
N ALA A 132 0.48 -13.43 -19.74
CA ALA A 132 0.68 -12.24 -20.56
C ALA A 132 2.01 -11.54 -20.19
N PRO A 133 2.87 -11.21 -21.17
CA PRO A 133 4.12 -10.51 -20.92
C PRO A 133 3.93 -9.18 -20.15
N GLY A 134 2.81 -8.49 -20.41
CA GLY A 134 2.43 -7.28 -19.69
C GLY A 134 2.17 -7.52 -18.20
N PHE A 135 1.50 -8.61 -17.85
CA PHE A 135 1.29 -8.98 -16.45
C PHE A 135 2.61 -9.36 -15.77
N THR A 136 3.46 -10.16 -16.42
CA THR A 136 4.79 -10.53 -15.89
C THR A 136 5.63 -9.29 -15.57
N LYS A 137 5.70 -8.33 -16.51
CA LYS A 137 6.42 -7.06 -16.32
C LYS A 137 5.82 -6.24 -15.17
N ALA A 138 4.51 -6.06 -15.16
CA ALA A 138 3.84 -5.31 -14.09
C ALA A 138 4.07 -5.96 -12.72
N ARG A 139 4.03 -7.29 -12.63
CA ARG A 139 4.30 -8.05 -11.41
C ARG A 139 5.73 -7.89 -10.91
N GLN A 140 6.72 -7.86 -11.80
CA GLN A 140 8.09 -7.52 -11.44
C GLN A 140 8.18 -6.11 -10.86
N CYS A 141 7.54 -5.14 -11.50
CA CYS A 141 7.51 -3.76 -11.01
C CYS A 141 6.81 -3.63 -9.65
N MET A 142 5.67 -4.31 -9.44
CA MET A 142 4.99 -4.37 -8.12
C MET A 142 5.95 -4.90 -7.05
N ARG A 143 6.64 -6.01 -7.32
CA ARG A 143 7.62 -6.62 -6.40
C ARG A 143 8.79 -5.69 -6.11
N CYS A 144 9.28 -4.92 -7.07
CA CYS A 144 10.34 -3.93 -6.83
C CYS A 144 9.88 -2.87 -5.82
N VAL A 145 8.69 -2.30 -6.00
CA VAL A 145 8.18 -1.27 -5.07
C VAL A 145 7.89 -1.86 -3.70
N ASP A 146 7.28 -3.05 -3.61
CA ASP A 146 6.98 -3.66 -2.32
C ASP A 146 8.24 -4.18 -1.60
N THR A 147 9.28 -4.55 -2.35
CA THR A 147 10.59 -4.89 -1.78
C THR A 147 11.25 -3.67 -1.17
N ASP A 148 11.19 -2.51 -1.83
CA ASP A 148 11.66 -1.24 -1.25
C ASP A 148 10.93 -0.92 0.06
N ARG A 149 9.61 -1.14 0.13
CA ARG A 149 8.81 -0.99 1.35
C ARG A 149 9.24 -1.96 2.46
N LEU A 150 9.47 -3.23 2.14
CA LEU A 150 9.99 -4.22 3.10
C LEU A 150 11.34 -3.80 3.66
N LEU A 151 12.27 -3.40 2.78
CA LEU A 151 13.61 -2.97 3.19
C LEU A 151 13.55 -1.71 4.04
N TRP A 152 12.72 -0.74 3.68
CA TRP A 152 12.50 0.45 4.52
C TRP A 152 11.98 0.07 5.92
N ALA A 153 11.00 -0.82 6.01
CA ALA A 153 10.45 -1.25 7.29
C ALA A 153 11.50 -1.98 8.14
N TYR A 154 12.31 -2.83 7.52
CA TYR A 154 13.43 -3.52 8.17
C TYR A 154 14.49 -2.53 8.66
N GLU A 155 15.03 -1.71 7.76
CA GLU A 155 16.16 -0.81 8.02
C GLU A 155 15.82 0.31 9.01
N CYS A 156 14.60 0.85 8.95
CA CYS A 156 14.22 2.02 9.75
C CYS A 156 13.46 1.68 11.03
N HIS A 157 12.78 0.52 11.08
CA HIS A 157 11.84 0.22 12.17
C HIS A 157 12.04 -1.15 12.83
N GLY A 158 12.99 -1.97 12.35
CA GLY A 158 13.23 -3.30 12.88
C GLY A 158 12.03 -4.22 12.67
N TYR A 159 11.54 -4.28 11.43
CA TYR A 159 10.47 -5.19 11.01
C TYR A 159 11.03 -6.34 10.18
N GLN A 160 10.38 -7.49 10.28
CA GLN A 160 10.43 -8.54 9.29
C GLN A 160 9.21 -8.45 8.37
N GLY A 161 9.29 -9.10 7.22
CA GLY A 161 8.15 -9.19 6.33
C GLY A 161 8.41 -10.09 5.14
N THR A 162 7.34 -10.32 4.38
CA THR A 162 7.37 -11.13 3.17
C THR A 162 6.38 -10.61 2.13
N LEU A 163 6.65 -10.92 0.87
CA LEU A 163 5.74 -10.68 -0.24
C LEU A 163 4.99 -11.97 -0.55
N ALA A 164 3.67 -11.91 -0.50
CA ALA A 164 2.78 -12.97 -0.91
C ALA A 164 1.97 -12.56 -2.15
N SER A 165 1.12 -13.47 -2.62
CA SER A 165 0.13 -13.15 -3.65
C SER A 165 -1.24 -13.64 -3.24
N LEU A 166 -2.29 -12.94 -3.68
CA LEU A 166 -3.67 -13.40 -3.47
C LEU A 166 -3.90 -14.74 -4.19
N GLU A 167 -4.74 -15.58 -3.59
CA GLU A 167 -5.15 -16.87 -4.13
C GLU A 167 -6.68 -16.92 -4.23
N PRO A 168 -7.26 -17.18 -5.42
CA PRO A 168 -6.58 -17.47 -6.69
C PRO A 168 -5.92 -16.22 -7.30
N LEU A 169 -4.80 -16.39 -8.02
CA LEU A 169 -4.04 -15.27 -8.62
C LEU A 169 -4.90 -14.37 -9.54
N ALA A 170 -5.93 -14.95 -10.14
CA ALA A 170 -6.87 -14.28 -11.04
C ALA A 170 -7.94 -13.43 -10.33
N CYS A 171 -8.01 -13.43 -8.99
CA CYS A 171 -9.00 -12.62 -8.26
C CYS A 171 -8.79 -11.11 -8.46
N SER A 172 -7.56 -10.70 -8.80
CA SER A 172 -7.21 -9.32 -9.13
C SER A 172 -5.92 -9.29 -9.97
N PRO A 173 -5.82 -8.44 -11.00
CA PRO A 173 -4.55 -8.16 -11.66
C PRO A 173 -3.49 -7.55 -10.72
N LYS A 174 -3.94 -6.99 -9.59
CA LYS A 174 -3.16 -6.40 -8.51
C LYS A 174 -3.25 -7.33 -7.32
N ASN A 175 -2.43 -8.37 -7.36
CA ASN A 175 -2.48 -9.50 -6.44
C ASN A 175 -1.27 -9.55 -5.51
N SER A 176 -0.47 -8.47 -5.42
CA SER A 176 0.62 -8.40 -4.44
C SER A 176 0.06 -8.23 -3.02
N VAL A 177 0.65 -8.93 -2.06
CA VAL A 177 0.32 -8.79 -0.64
C VAL A 177 1.61 -8.56 0.13
N LEU A 178 1.65 -7.51 0.93
CA LEU A 178 2.77 -7.16 1.80
C LEU A 178 2.43 -7.55 3.24
N LEU A 179 3.17 -8.50 3.79
CA LEU A 179 3.02 -8.95 5.17
C LEU A 179 4.22 -8.45 5.98
N LEU A 180 3.95 -7.85 7.13
CA LEU A 180 4.95 -7.18 7.97
C LEU A 180 4.67 -7.43 9.46
N TRP A 181 5.72 -7.67 10.23
CA TRP A 181 5.64 -7.79 11.68
C TRP A 181 6.90 -7.20 12.33
N PRO A 182 6.79 -6.60 13.53
CA PRO A 182 7.95 -6.25 14.33
C PRO A 182 8.89 -7.45 14.47
N SER A 183 10.19 -7.27 14.29
CA SER A 183 11.16 -8.26 14.76
C SER A 183 11.02 -8.34 16.27
N ASP A 184 10.87 -9.56 16.80
CA ASP A 184 11.03 -9.79 18.23
C ASP A 184 12.47 -9.40 18.61
N GLY A 185 12.62 -8.57 19.64
CA GLY A 185 13.91 -8.20 20.20
C GLY A 185 14.53 -9.33 21.01
#